data_AF-A0A2E1WPK8-F1
#
_entry.id   AF-A0A2E1WPK8-F1
#
_cell.length_a   1.000
_cell.length_b   1.000
_cell.length_c   1.000
_cell.angle_alpha   90.00
_cell.angle_beta   90.00
_cell.angle_gamma   90.00
#
_symmetry.space_group_name_H-M   'P 1'
#
loop_
_entity.id
_entity.type
_entity.pdbx_description
1 polymer ?
#
loop_
_entity_poly.entity_id
_entity_poly.type
_entity_poly.pdbx_seq_one_letter_code
_entity_poly.pdbx_strand_id
1 'polypeptide(L)'
;MVARAVTRAGNGIGLEVPGFRSPPRSGSLDRTLRRHSSGSIVAVRVKGRPFAAVIADLVEGVIVCNRLTGREAGDARNVLWHAAIQAGRKSDSEHTHRPTVLVHDSAFEDTTAAA
;
A
#
# COMPACT_ATOMS: atom_id res chain seq x y z
N MET A 1 0.41 -2.91 3.18
CA MET A 1 -0.37 -4.11 2.78
C MET A 1 -0.77 -4.13 1.30
N VAL A 2 -1.30 -3.04 0.74
CA VAL A 2 -1.84 -3.01 -0.64
C VAL A 2 -0.85 -3.45 -1.73
N ALA A 3 0.35 -2.86 -1.80
CA ALA A 3 1.33 -3.21 -2.85
C ALA A 3 1.67 -4.72 -2.84
N ARG A 4 1.81 -5.33 -1.66
CA ARG A 4 2.02 -6.78 -1.51
C ARG A 4 0.81 -7.59 -1.98
N ALA A 5 -0.41 -7.11 -1.75
CA ALA A 5 -1.62 -7.78 -2.22
C ALA A 5 -1.71 -7.76 -3.76
N VAL A 6 -1.41 -6.61 -4.38
CA VAL A 6 -1.30 -6.48 -5.84
C VAL A 6 -0.23 -7.42 -6.38
N THR A 7 0.94 -7.49 -5.74
CA THR A 7 2.00 -8.43 -6.16
C THR A 7 1.56 -9.88 -6.08
N ARG A 8 0.95 -10.32 -4.98
CA ARG A 8 0.47 -11.69 -4.86
C ARG A 8 -0.61 -12.02 -5.88
N ALA A 9 -1.58 -11.11 -6.06
CA ALA A 9 -2.66 -11.30 -7.01
C ALA A 9 -2.13 -11.37 -8.46
N GLY A 10 -1.24 -10.44 -8.83
CA GLY A 10 -0.62 -10.42 -10.16
C GLY A 10 0.20 -11.67 -10.46
N ASN A 11 1.06 -12.09 -9.53
CA ASN A 11 1.82 -13.34 -9.66
C ASN A 11 0.87 -14.55 -9.77
N GLY A 12 -0.23 -14.55 -9.01
CA GLY A 12 -1.22 -15.63 -9.02
C GLY A 12 -1.98 -15.78 -10.34
N ILE A 13 -2.02 -14.74 -11.18
CA ILE A 13 -2.57 -14.78 -12.54
C ILE A 13 -1.48 -14.71 -13.62
N GLY A 14 -0.22 -14.97 -13.27
CA GLY A 14 0.89 -15.09 -14.23
C GLY A 14 1.47 -13.78 -14.76
N LEU A 15 1.22 -12.64 -14.10
CA LEU A 15 1.78 -11.34 -14.52
C LEU A 15 3.16 -11.07 -13.93
N GLU A 16 4.02 -10.40 -14.69
CA GLU A 16 5.27 -9.85 -14.20
C GLU A 16 5.01 -8.54 -13.44
N VAL A 17 4.99 -8.59 -12.11
CA VAL A 17 4.68 -7.42 -11.29
C VAL A 17 5.91 -6.51 -11.11
N PRO A 18 5.81 -5.18 -11.34
CA PRO A 18 6.90 -4.26 -11.09
C PRO A 18 7.28 -4.16 -9.62
N GLY A 19 8.53 -3.75 -9.36
CA GLY A 19 8.93 -3.24 -8.06
C GLY A 19 8.23 -1.92 -7.76
N PHE A 20 7.45 -1.86 -6.69
CA PHE A 20 6.78 -0.63 -6.27
C PHE A 20 7.68 0.26 -5.39
N ARG A 21 7.65 1.58 -5.64
CA ARG A 21 8.40 2.61 -4.91
C ARG A 21 7.51 3.85 -4.64
N SER A 22 7.93 4.68 -3.70
CA SER A 22 7.28 5.98 -3.41
C SER A 22 8.29 6.91 -2.71
N PRO A 23 8.30 8.23 -2.99
CA PRO A 23 7.63 8.89 -4.11
C PRO A 23 8.40 8.70 -5.44
N PRO A 24 7.84 9.14 -6.58
CA PRO A 24 8.61 9.35 -7.81
C PRO A 24 9.77 10.33 -7.58
N ARG A 25 10.92 10.12 -8.25
CA ARG A 25 12.06 11.05 -8.17
C ARG A 25 11.73 12.44 -8.73
N SER A 26 10.89 12.50 -9.77
CA SER A 26 10.33 13.76 -10.25
C SER A 26 9.18 14.19 -9.33
N GLY A 27 9.45 15.13 -8.43
CA GLY A 27 8.51 15.58 -7.39
C GLY A 27 7.19 16.16 -7.90
N SER A 28 6.99 16.34 -9.21
CA SER A 28 5.76 16.82 -9.84
C SER A 28 4.84 15.72 -10.43
N LEU A 29 5.33 14.49 -10.63
CA LEU A 29 4.55 13.42 -11.25
C LEU A 29 3.88 12.52 -10.20
N ASP A 30 2.66 12.07 -10.48
CA ASP A 30 1.94 11.15 -9.58
C ASP A 30 2.37 9.70 -9.74
N ARG A 31 2.81 9.32 -10.94
CA ARG A 31 3.34 7.99 -11.22
C ARG A 31 4.46 8.08 -12.25
N THR A 32 5.51 7.29 -12.04
CA THR A 32 6.58 7.09 -13.02
C THR A 32 6.87 5.61 -13.21
N LEU A 33 7.22 5.21 -14.42
CA LEU A 33 7.60 3.84 -14.77
C LEU A 33 9.02 3.85 -15.33
N ARG A 34 9.85 2.90 -14.89
CA ARG A 34 11.18 2.66 -15.44
C ARG A 34 11.35 1.18 -15.80
N ARG A 35 11.76 0.91 -17.03
CA ARG A 35 12.09 -0.44 -17.52
C ARG A 35 13.60 -0.69 -17.49
N HIS A 36 13.98 -1.93 -17.26
CA HIS A 36 15.35 -2.43 -17.21
C HIS A 36 15.35 -3.88 -17.71
N SER A 37 16.51 -4.41 -18.07
CA SER A 37 16.63 -5.79 -18.56
C SER A 37 16.14 -6.83 -17.54
N SER A 38 16.22 -6.54 -16.25
CA SER A 38 15.79 -7.42 -15.15
C SER A 38 14.37 -7.14 -14.63
N GLY A 39 13.62 -6.23 -15.26
CA GLY A 39 12.23 -5.97 -14.89
C GLY A 39 11.82 -4.50 -14.96
N SER A 40 10.86 -4.13 -14.13
CA SER A 40 10.28 -2.79 -14.14
C SER A 40 10.04 -2.25 -12.74
N ILE A 41 10.09 -0.93 -12.60
CA ILE A 41 9.81 -0.21 -11.35
C ILE A 41 8.70 0.79 -11.64
N VAL A 42 7.69 0.80 -10.77
CA VAL A 42 6.63 1.80 -10.74
C VAL A 42 6.75 2.58 -9.43
N ALA A 43 6.99 3.87 -9.52
CA ALA A 43 6.95 4.76 -8.37
C ALA A 43 5.64 5.55 -8.37
N VAL A 44 4.96 5.63 -7.23
CA VAL A 44 3.65 6.30 -7.07
C VAL A 44 3.73 7.32 -5.93
N ARG A 45 3.13 8.49 -6.11
CA ARG A 45 2.95 9.48 -5.05
C ARG A 45 1.82 9.04 -4.14
N VAL A 46 2.11 8.90 -2.85
CA VAL A 46 1.11 8.54 -1.83
C VAL A 46 0.62 9.77 -1.05
N LYS A 47 1.52 10.67 -0.67
CA LYS A 47 1.18 11.82 0.17
C LYS A 47 0.32 12.82 -0.60
N GLY A 48 -0.77 13.28 0.03
CA GLY A 48 -1.70 14.27 -0.54
C GLY A 48 -2.59 13.72 -1.66
N ARG A 49 -2.62 12.40 -1.86
CA ARG A 49 -3.40 11.74 -2.91
C ARG A 49 -4.56 10.96 -2.29
N PRO A 50 -5.76 10.97 -2.91
CA PRO A 50 -6.82 10.05 -2.54
C PRO A 50 -6.34 8.61 -2.62
N PHE A 51 -6.65 7.79 -1.63
CA PHE A 51 -6.16 6.42 -1.55
C PHE A 51 -6.56 5.56 -2.76
N ALA A 52 -7.78 5.74 -3.29
CA ALA A 52 -8.23 5.09 -4.51
C ALA A 52 -7.36 5.44 -5.73
N ALA A 53 -6.84 6.67 -5.80
CA ALA A 53 -5.97 7.11 -6.88
C ALA A 53 -4.58 6.45 -6.79
N VAL A 54 -4.07 6.23 -5.57
CA VAL A 54 -2.85 5.43 -5.34
C VAL A 54 -3.05 3.98 -5.80
N ILE A 55 -4.20 3.38 -5.48
CA ILE A 55 -4.53 2.01 -5.94
C ILE A 55 -4.59 1.96 -7.47
N ALA A 56 -5.26 2.92 -8.10
CA ALA A 56 -5.35 3.00 -9.56
C ALA A 56 -3.96 3.05 -10.20
N ASP A 57 -3.05 3.86 -9.67
CA ASP A 57 -1.68 3.99 -10.17
C ASP A 57 -0.86 2.70 -10.02
N LEU A 58 -1.04 1.97 -8.91
CA LEU A 58 -0.40 0.67 -8.68
C LEU A 58 -0.90 -0.36 -9.70
N VAL A 59 -2.23 -0.49 -9.83
CA VAL A 59 -2.88 -1.45 -10.75
C VAL A 59 -2.48 -1.15 -12.19
N GLU A 60 -2.67 0.09 -12.62
CA GLU A 60 -2.34 0.49 -13.99
C GLU A 60 -0.82 0.38 -14.26
N GLY A 61 0.01 0.45 -13.22
CA GLY A 61 1.44 0.19 -13.32
C GLY A 61 1.73 -1.24 -13.78
N VAL A 62 1.02 -2.23 -13.22
CA VAL A 62 1.12 -3.64 -13.64
C VAL A 62 0.66 -3.81 -15.08
N ILE A 63 -0.49 -3.22 -15.44
CA ILE A 63 -1.07 -3.31 -16.80
C ILE A 63 -0.07 -2.81 -17.84
N VAL A 64 0.45 -1.59 -17.64
CA VAL A 64 1.42 -0.99 -18.57
C VAL A 64 2.71 -1.78 -18.61
N CYS A 65 3.23 -2.27 -17.48
CA CYS A 65 4.44 -3.08 -17.45
C CYS A 65 4.31 -4.35 -18.29
N ASN A 66 3.15 -5.02 -18.23
CA ASN A 66 2.84 -6.25 -18.97
C ASN A 66 2.27 -6.01 -20.37
N ARG A 67 2.11 -4.73 -20.79
CA ARG A 67 1.61 -4.33 -22.12
C ARG A 67 0.22 -4.90 -22.45
N LEU A 68 -0.59 -5.15 -21.42
CA LEU A 68 -1.92 -5.71 -21.61
C LEU A 68 -2.84 -4.68 -22.27
N THR A 69 -3.75 -5.14 -23.13
CA THR A 69 -4.73 -4.29 -23.81
C THR A 69 -6.11 -4.95 -23.83
N GLY A 70 -7.13 -4.21 -24.24
CA GLY A 70 -8.49 -4.75 -24.45
C GLY A 70 -9.04 -5.52 -23.26
N ARG A 71 -9.57 -6.72 -23.53
CA ARG A 71 -10.22 -7.58 -22.54
C ARG A 71 -9.26 -8.04 -21.43
N GLU A 72 -8.05 -8.46 -21.80
CA GLU A 72 -7.05 -8.96 -20.85
C GLU A 72 -6.68 -7.90 -19.81
N ALA A 73 -6.52 -6.64 -20.24
CA ALA A 73 -6.28 -5.54 -19.33
C ALA A 73 -7.47 -5.30 -18.39
N GLY A 74 -8.71 -5.43 -18.88
CA GLY A 74 -9.92 -5.31 -18.05
C GLY A 74 -10.00 -6.39 -16.97
N ASP A 75 -9.77 -7.65 -17.35
CA ASP A 75 -9.81 -8.78 -16.42
C ASP A 75 -8.71 -8.67 -15.35
N ALA A 76 -7.48 -8.31 -15.76
CA ALA A 76 -6.39 -8.06 -14.81
C ALA A 76 -6.71 -6.90 -13.86
N ARG A 77 -7.28 -5.79 -14.36
CA ARG A 77 -7.69 -4.66 -13.49
C ARG A 77 -8.69 -5.10 -12.43
N ASN A 78 -9.69 -5.91 -12.79
CA ASN A 78 -10.68 -6.41 -11.84
C ASN A 78 -10.04 -7.20 -10.70
N VAL A 79 -9.16 -8.16 -11.04
CA VAL A 79 -8.45 -8.99 -10.05
C VAL A 79 -7.57 -8.14 -9.13
N LEU A 80 -6.73 -7.28 -9.72
CA LEU A 80 -5.77 -6.49 -8.95
C LEU A 80 -6.45 -5.42 -8.08
N TRP A 81 -7.50 -4.77 -8.59
CA TRP A 81 -8.28 -3.79 -7.84
C TRP A 81 -8.98 -4.43 -6.64
N HIS A 82 -9.65 -5.57 -6.85
CA HIS A 82 -10.32 -6.28 -5.76
C HIS A 82 -9.34 -6.68 -4.65
N ALA A 83 -8.17 -7.22 -5.02
CA ALA A 83 -7.12 -7.56 -4.06
C ALA A 83 -6.60 -6.33 -3.29
N ALA A 84 -6.45 -5.19 -3.97
CA ALA A 84 -6.00 -3.95 -3.36
C ALA A 84 -6.99 -3.39 -2.33
N ILE A 85 -8.27 -3.32 -2.68
CA ILE A 85 -9.33 -2.81 -1.77
C ILE A 85 -9.47 -3.70 -0.55
N GLN A 86 -9.43 -5.04 -0.72
CA GLN A 86 -9.53 -5.96 0.41
C GLN A 86 -8.35 -5.79 1.39
N ALA A 87 -7.15 -5.54 0.87
CA ALA A 87 -5.97 -5.29 1.69
C ALA A 87 -5.99 -3.92 2.36
N GLY A 88 -6.58 -2.90 1.71
CA GLY A 88 -6.80 -1.58 2.30
C GLY A 88 -7.72 -1.65 3.51
N ARG A 89 -8.90 -2.27 3.36
CA ARG A 89 -9.89 -2.45 4.44
C ARG A 89 -9.32 -3.15 5.67
N LYS A 90 -8.54 -4.23 5.47
CA LYS A 90 -7.86 -4.94 6.58
C LYS A 90 -6.90 -4.03 7.33
N SER A 91 -6.23 -3.11 6.62
CA SER A 91 -5.30 -2.16 7.25
C SER A 91 -6.04 -1.18 8.14
N ASP A 92 -7.18 -0.65 7.68
CA ASP A 92 -7.99 0.30 8.47
C ASP A 92 -8.53 -0.36 9.74
N SER A 93 -9.00 -1.62 9.64
CA SER A 93 -9.50 -2.39 10.80
C SER A 93 -8.42 -2.74 11.83
N GLU A 94 -7.18 -3.03 11.40
CA GLU A 94 -6.05 -3.31 12.30
C GLU A 94 -5.54 -2.04 13.02
N HIS A 95 -5.61 -0.87 12.38
CA HIS A 95 -5.16 0.40 13.00
C HIS A 95 -6.14 0.95 14.04
N THR A 96 -7.42 0.56 14.01
CA THR A 96 -8.41 0.97 15.03
C THR A 96 -8.18 0.32 16.40
N HIS A 97 -7.33 -0.72 16.52
CA HIS A 97 -7.26 -1.55 17.72
C HIS A 97 -5.93 -1.50 18.49
N ARG A 98 -5.48 -0.31 18.92
CA ARG A 98 -4.57 -0.21 20.08
C ARG A 98 -5.29 0.45 21.26
N PRO A 99 -5.79 -0.32 22.24
CA PRO A 99 -6.07 0.28 23.54
C PRO A 99 -4.70 0.66 24.12
N THR A 100 -4.42 1.96 24.16
CA THR A 100 -3.32 2.49 24.97
C THR A 100 -3.67 2.17 26.41
N VAL A 101 -3.10 1.09 26.95
CA VAL A 101 -3.16 0.84 28.39
C VAL A 101 -2.30 1.91 29.04
N LEU A 102 -2.96 2.86 29.70
CA LEU A 102 -2.31 3.81 30.59
C LEU A 102 -1.99 3.04 31.86
N VAL A 103 -0.75 2.56 31.99
CA VAL A 103 -0.26 2.03 33.26
C VAL A 103 -0.09 3.23 34.18
N HIS A 104 -1.01 3.40 35.14
CA HIS A 104 -0.75 4.27 36.27
C HIS A 104 0.26 3.55 37.17
N ASP A 105 1.53 3.91 37.04
CA ASP A 105 2.51 3.70 38.12
C ASP A 105 2.11 4.62 39.26
N SER A 106 1.31 4.11 40.20
CA SER A 106 1.10 4.77 41.47
C SER A 106 2.28 4.47 42.39
N ALA A 107 3.34 5.25 42.21
CA ALA A 107 4.36 5.47 43.23
C ALA A 107 4.36 6.96 43.58
N PHE A 108 3.75 7.28 44.73
CA PHE A 108 4.15 8.43 45.52
C PHE A 108 3.96 8.04 46.99
N GLU A 109 5.09 7.65 47.60
CA GLU A 109 5.26 7.70 49.05
C GLU A 109 5.21 9.18 49.50
N ASP A 110 4.70 9.44 50.71
CA ASP A 110 5.57 9.97 51.78
C ASP A 110 4.82 10.19 53.12
N THR A 111 5.30 9.48 54.15
CA THR A 111 5.95 10.06 55.34
C THR A 111 5.19 11.08 56.23
N THR A 112 4.91 10.59 57.46
CA THR A 112 5.01 11.30 58.79
C THR A 112 3.92 12.28 59.25
N ALA A 113 3.27 11.97 60.38
CA ALA A 113 3.44 12.66 61.69
C ALA A 113 2.36 12.31 62.74
N ALA A 114 2.82 11.94 63.95
CA ALA A 114 2.33 12.28 65.29
C ALA A 114 0.85 12.01 65.72
N ALA A 115 0.68 11.13 66.72
CA ALA A 115 0.34 11.49 68.11
C ALA A 115 0.46 10.25 69.03
#